data_AF-A0A1C5XJH8-F1
#
_entry.id   AF-A0A1C5XJH8-F1
#
_cell.length_a   1.000
_cell.length_b   1.000
_cell.length_c   1.000
_cell.angle_alpha   90.00
_cell.angle_beta   90.00
_cell.angle_gamma   90.00
#
_symmetry.space_group_name_H-M   'P 1'
#
loop_
_entity.id
_entity.type
_entity.pdbx_description
1 polymer ?
#
loop_
_entity_poly.entity_id
_entity_poly.type
_entity_poly.pdbx_seq_one_letter_code
_entity_poly.pdbx_strand_id
1 'polypeptide(L)'
;MKYAENNRISHRQLYRQILLTFLAPFLLCLNGKGGLLGLSGVMGIILAVIFLLLYSFFYLRSTYGYADMIRSFGKAGAVIFGGFFLIYLVMAGAYLLNLIGRIIPVWLIFGISEKWLLLFAVLVCAYGMEKGMQKRGRMAEVTGGIFLGAILLLLVLCAGQGKTEYITELFREESFSIETSIRSAYRYLCFFSGISLLPFVMKDVEKRGSAGKTVIWGILTVSGVMSCVLLLLPAVLGWRRVQSETWPVLSLLAGADLPGNVLARFDVLWMGFLLYSLLFAVGSVFYYGERILTSAHIGTGKFWLPVAVYVVSIFEVDGMTAADLFEKYLARIFVPGLLAILLYLFLRGRQKQIKKAAAAGCIFLIFAMTCVGCAGIEPEKRMYPLALGIDVSGDDFVISYGMPDLPEATGQGKEEENTDHSVLTLKGNDFEAIQKLYDRSQNRYLDIGHLEVIIMGNELMESGRWEDFLNYLKMEPLAGENIYLFRTEDPEAVLKWDSGGASIGDYLTGLLENRVPAQQKEGVTLRQVYHQWYQDRTLLALPQITLVDGELEVFLE
;
A
#
# COMPACT_ATOMS: atom_id res chain seq x y z
N MET A 1 -26.73 -39.41 -24.56
CA MET A 1 -25.39 -39.71 -24.02
C MET A 1 -25.16 -38.87 -22.78
N LYS A 2 -25.14 -39.46 -21.58
CA LYS A 2 -24.69 -38.76 -20.36
C LYS A 2 -23.17 -38.62 -20.47
N TYR A 3 -22.68 -37.43 -20.79
CA TYR A 3 -21.25 -37.14 -20.65
C TYR A 3 -20.88 -37.41 -19.18
N ALA A 4 -20.06 -38.43 -18.93
CA ALA A 4 -19.52 -38.66 -17.60
C ALA A 4 -18.73 -37.40 -17.21
N GLU A 5 -19.19 -36.67 -16.19
CA GLU A 5 -18.49 -35.52 -15.62
C GLU A 5 -17.15 -36.02 -15.05
N ASN A 6 -16.07 -35.92 -15.82
CA ASN A 6 -14.73 -36.32 -15.37
C ASN A 6 -14.14 -35.32 -14.36
N ASN A 7 -14.87 -34.23 -14.04
CA ASN A 7 -14.45 -33.18 -13.11
C ASN A 7 -13.05 -32.60 -13.41
N ARG A 8 -12.62 -32.68 -14.68
CA ARG A 8 -11.32 -32.21 -15.15
C ARG A 8 -11.42 -30.83 -15.80
N ILE A 9 -10.29 -30.10 -15.78
CA ILE A 9 -10.13 -28.80 -16.42
C ILE A 9 -8.96 -28.76 -17.39
N SER A 10 -9.11 -27.97 -18.45
CA SER A 10 -8.09 -27.76 -19.46
C SER A 10 -7.01 -26.77 -19.00
N HIS A 11 -5.89 -26.70 -19.72
CA HIS A 11 -4.84 -25.69 -19.46
C HIS A 11 -5.36 -24.26 -19.64
N ARG A 12 -6.24 -24.03 -20.63
CA ARG A 12 -6.83 -22.71 -20.84
C ARG A 12 -7.68 -22.30 -19.63
N GLN A 13 -8.47 -23.22 -19.09
CA GLN A 13 -9.29 -23.00 -17.90
C GLN A 13 -8.42 -22.69 -16.68
N LEU A 14 -7.36 -23.47 -16.45
CA LEU A 14 -6.41 -23.21 -15.36
C LEU A 14 -5.76 -21.83 -15.47
N TYR A 15 -5.29 -21.45 -16.65
CA TYR A 15 -4.71 -20.12 -16.89
C TYR A 15 -5.70 -19.00 -16.55
N ARG A 16 -6.94 -19.10 -17.02
CA ARG A 16 -7.97 -18.09 -16.74
C ARG A 16 -8.36 -18.03 -15.26
N GLN A 17 -8.36 -19.16 -14.55
CA GLN A 17 -8.58 -19.19 -13.10
C GLN A 17 -7.50 -18.43 -12.34
N ILE A 18 -6.22 -18.60 -12.72
CA ILE A 18 -5.11 -17.86 -12.12
C ILE A 18 -5.32 -16.35 -12.31
N LEU A 19 -5.62 -15.93 -13.54
CA LEU A 19 -5.88 -14.51 -13.84
C LEU A 19 -7.04 -13.94 -13.00
N LEU A 20 -8.19 -14.61 -12.99
CA LEU A 20 -9.38 -14.17 -12.25
C LEU A 20 -9.19 -14.19 -10.73
N THR A 21 -8.25 -14.97 -10.22
CA THR A 21 -8.02 -15.07 -8.77
C THR A 21 -7.05 -14.00 -8.26
N PHE A 22 -6.00 -13.69 -9.02
CA PHE A 22 -4.92 -12.81 -8.52
C PHE A 22 -5.03 -11.37 -9.01
N LEU A 23 -5.52 -11.14 -10.22
CA LEU A 23 -5.29 -9.89 -10.90
C LEU A 23 -6.04 -8.71 -10.24
N ALA A 24 -7.34 -8.85 -9.91
CA ALA A 24 -8.04 -7.76 -9.22
C ALA A 24 -7.56 -7.52 -7.78
N PRO A 25 -7.37 -8.54 -6.92
CA PRO A 25 -6.75 -8.32 -5.61
C PRO A 25 -5.41 -7.61 -5.73
N PHE A 26 -4.57 -7.96 -6.70
CA PHE A 26 -3.26 -7.33 -6.82
C PHE A 26 -3.33 -5.89 -7.29
N LEU A 27 -4.14 -5.62 -8.32
CA LEU A 27 -4.36 -4.26 -8.80
C LEU A 27 -4.81 -3.33 -7.67
N LEU A 28 -5.69 -3.82 -6.79
CA LEU A 28 -6.23 -3.02 -5.71
C LEU A 28 -5.26 -2.92 -4.53
N CYS A 29 -4.66 -4.02 -4.09
CA CYS A 29 -3.96 -4.08 -2.80
C CYS A 29 -2.48 -3.77 -2.85
N LEU A 30 -1.83 -4.01 -4.00
CA LEU A 30 -0.37 -3.97 -4.08
C LEU A 30 0.16 -2.62 -4.53
N ASN A 31 -0.67 -1.71 -5.01
CA ASN A 31 -0.24 -0.42 -5.54
C ASN A 31 -0.57 0.71 -4.55
N GLY A 32 0.26 1.75 -4.49
CA GLY A 32 -0.03 2.97 -3.74
C GLY A 32 0.64 3.04 -2.38
N LYS A 33 0.04 3.80 -1.45
CA LYS A 33 0.59 4.09 -0.12
C LYS A 33 1.03 2.84 0.62
N GLY A 34 2.33 2.76 0.92
CA GLY A 34 2.97 1.62 1.59
C GLY A 34 3.15 0.38 0.71
N GLY A 35 2.53 0.31 -0.48
CA GLY A 35 2.59 -0.80 -1.43
C GLY A 35 3.84 -0.78 -2.33
N LEU A 36 3.72 -1.36 -3.51
CA LEU A 36 4.72 -1.28 -4.57
C LEU A 36 4.58 0.05 -5.29
N LEU A 37 5.72 0.69 -5.56
CA LEU A 37 5.81 2.02 -6.17
C LEU A 37 6.90 2.03 -7.24
N GLY A 38 6.59 2.61 -8.40
CA GLY A 38 7.57 2.98 -9.43
C GLY A 38 8.46 1.84 -9.95
N LEU A 39 9.66 2.23 -10.38
CA LEU A 39 10.72 1.37 -10.92
C LEU A 39 11.26 0.38 -9.89
N SER A 40 11.40 0.78 -8.63
CA SER A 40 11.80 -0.09 -7.53
C SER A 40 10.78 -1.20 -7.28
N GLY A 41 9.48 -0.89 -7.38
CA GLY A 41 8.39 -1.86 -7.39
C GLY A 41 8.46 -2.82 -8.58
N VAL A 42 8.71 -2.31 -9.79
CA VAL A 42 8.89 -3.14 -11.00
C VAL A 42 10.08 -4.10 -10.85
N MET A 43 11.22 -3.61 -10.36
CA MET A 43 12.39 -4.45 -10.09
C MET A 43 12.11 -5.48 -8.99
N GLY A 44 11.34 -5.11 -7.98
CA GLY A 44 10.82 -6.04 -6.97
C GLY A 44 9.97 -7.15 -7.58
N ILE A 45 9.05 -6.83 -8.49
CA ILE A 45 8.26 -7.84 -9.22
C ILE A 45 9.16 -8.76 -10.03
N ILE A 46 10.15 -8.23 -10.75
CA ILE A 46 11.09 -9.05 -11.55
C ILE A 46 11.82 -10.05 -10.64
N LEU A 47 12.36 -9.57 -9.52
CA LEU A 47 13.05 -10.42 -8.53
C LEU A 47 12.11 -11.49 -7.96
N ALA A 48 10.88 -11.12 -7.61
CA ALA A 48 9.88 -12.04 -7.10
C ALA A 48 9.43 -13.06 -8.15
N VAL A 49 9.30 -12.68 -9.43
CA VAL A 49 8.95 -13.59 -10.52
C VAL A 49 10.02 -14.65 -10.71
N ILE A 50 11.31 -14.29 -10.69
CA ILE A 50 12.41 -15.26 -10.77
C ILE A 50 12.25 -16.33 -9.67
N PHE A 51 11.95 -15.89 -8.45
CA PHE A 51 11.67 -16.80 -7.34
C PHE A 51 10.41 -17.63 -7.55
N LEU A 52 9.29 -17.04 -7.98
CA LEU A 52 8.02 -17.76 -8.22
C LEU A 52 8.13 -18.80 -9.32
N LEU A 53 8.92 -18.53 -10.37
CA LEU A 53 9.19 -19.49 -11.44
C LEU A 53 9.96 -20.70 -10.89
N LEU A 54 11.01 -20.45 -10.11
CA LEU A 54 11.77 -21.50 -9.42
C LEU A 54 10.86 -22.30 -8.46
N TYR A 55 10.08 -21.60 -7.65
CA TYR A 55 9.12 -22.17 -6.72
C TYR A 55 8.11 -23.05 -7.45
N SER A 56 7.44 -22.53 -8.48
CA SER A 56 6.41 -23.25 -9.25
C SER A 56 6.96 -24.53 -9.88
N PHE A 57 8.21 -24.53 -10.34
CA PHE A 57 8.87 -25.71 -10.89
C PHE A 57 9.02 -26.84 -9.85
N PHE A 58 9.51 -26.54 -8.65
CA PHE A 58 9.65 -27.53 -7.57
C PHE A 58 8.31 -27.95 -6.98
N TYR A 59 7.44 -26.97 -6.83
CA TYR A 59 6.16 -27.09 -6.16
C TYR A 59 5.18 -27.97 -6.95
N LEU A 60 5.08 -27.77 -8.27
CA LEU A 60 4.21 -28.57 -9.16
C LEU A 60 4.72 -29.99 -9.42
N ARG A 61 5.96 -30.29 -9.03
CA ARG A 61 6.53 -31.65 -9.09
C ARG A 61 6.23 -32.46 -7.82
N SER A 62 5.90 -31.77 -6.72
CA SER A 62 5.62 -32.35 -5.40
C SER A 62 4.14 -32.67 -5.16
N THR A 63 3.31 -32.57 -6.20
CA THR A 63 1.84 -32.70 -6.20
C THR A 63 1.30 -33.99 -5.57
N TYR A 64 2.05 -35.09 -5.64
CA TYR A 64 1.65 -36.38 -5.07
C TYR A 64 1.49 -36.32 -3.53
N GLY A 65 2.20 -35.41 -2.85
CA GLY A 65 2.08 -35.21 -1.40
C GLY A 65 0.79 -34.52 -0.97
N TYR A 66 0.23 -33.66 -1.82
CA TYR A 66 -0.90 -32.78 -1.52
C TYR A 66 -2.26 -33.42 -1.86
N ALA A 67 -2.28 -34.29 -2.89
CA ALA A 67 -3.51 -34.92 -3.35
C ALA A 67 -4.07 -35.97 -2.38
N ASP A 68 -3.20 -36.62 -1.60
CA ASP A 68 -3.51 -37.58 -0.53
C ASP A 68 -2.60 -37.33 0.67
N MET A 69 -2.98 -36.36 1.50
CA MET A 69 -2.18 -35.91 2.64
C MET A 69 -1.98 -37.03 3.68
N ILE A 70 -3.00 -37.86 3.92
CA ILE A 70 -2.89 -38.97 4.89
C ILE A 70 -1.83 -39.99 4.44
N ARG A 71 -1.78 -40.33 3.15
CA ARG A 71 -0.82 -41.30 2.63
C ARG A 71 0.61 -40.78 2.70
N SER A 72 0.78 -39.47 2.64
CA SER A 72 2.07 -38.82 2.57
C SER A 72 2.60 -38.41 3.95
N PHE A 73 1.75 -37.92 4.86
CA PHE A 73 2.13 -37.36 6.16
C PHE A 73 1.56 -38.11 7.37
N GLY A 74 0.73 -39.14 7.16
CA GLY A 74 -0.03 -39.80 8.23
C GLY A 74 -1.22 -38.95 8.70
N LYS A 75 -2.05 -39.50 9.60
CA LYS A 75 -3.27 -38.82 10.08
C LYS A 75 -2.97 -37.50 10.81
N ALA A 76 -2.05 -37.52 11.77
CA ALA A 76 -1.68 -36.31 12.53
C ALA A 76 -1.02 -35.25 11.64
N GLY A 77 -0.11 -35.66 10.75
CA GLY A 77 0.55 -34.73 9.82
C GLY A 77 -0.41 -34.12 8.81
N ALA A 78 -1.41 -34.88 8.33
CA ALA A 78 -2.44 -34.35 7.42
C ALA A 78 -3.32 -33.28 8.08
N VAL A 79 -3.64 -33.43 9.37
CA VAL A 79 -4.42 -32.44 10.12
C VAL A 79 -3.62 -31.16 10.33
N ILE A 80 -2.36 -31.26 10.76
CA ILE A 80 -1.48 -30.10 10.97
C ILE A 80 -1.26 -29.35 9.65
N PHE A 81 -0.92 -30.09 8.59
CA PHE A 81 -0.68 -29.54 7.26
C PHE A 81 -1.94 -28.91 6.66
N GLY A 82 -3.08 -29.60 6.74
CA GLY A 82 -4.37 -29.09 6.29
C GLY A 82 -4.79 -27.85 7.09
N GLY A 83 -4.62 -27.87 8.41
CA GLY A 83 -4.89 -26.74 9.30
C GLY A 83 -4.07 -25.50 8.95
N PHE A 84 -2.77 -25.67 8.63
CA PHE A 84 -1.90 -24.56 8.21
C PHE A 84 -2.45 -23.83 6.97
N PHE A 85 -2.82 -24.55 5.91
CA PHE A 85 -3.41 -23.92 4.72
C PHE A 85 -4.83 -23.43 4.95
N LEU A 86 -5.57 -24.04 5.88
CA LEU A 86 -6.93 -23.62 6.20
C LEU A 86 -6.95 -22.28 6.95
N ILE A 87 -6.03 -22.05 7.88
CA ILE A 87 -5.87 -20.74 8.55
C ILE A 87 -5.57 -19.67 7.50
N TYR A 88 -4.65 -19.95 6.57
CA TYR A 88 -4.38 -19.05 5.44
C TYR A 88 -5.63 -18.74 4.63
N LEU A 89 -6.44 -19.76 4.30
CA LEU A 89 -7.67 -19.55 3.55
C LEU A 89 -8.70 -18.72 4.31
N VAL A 90 -8.87 -18.93 5.62
CA VAL A 90 -9.78 -18.14 6.43
C VAL A 90 -9.36 -16.67 6.44
N MET A 91 -8.07 -16.42 6.69
CA MET A 91 -7.52 -15.06 6.71
C MET A 91 -7.58 -14.39 5.33
N ALA A 92 -7.23 -15.11 4.26
CA ALA A 92 -7.30 -14.59 2.90
C ALA A 92 -8.75 -14.30 2.47
N GLY A 93 -9.70 -15.16 2.85
CA GLY A 93 -11.13 -14.92 2.64
C GLY A 93 -11.62 -13.68 3.38
N ALA A 94 -11.22 -13.52 4.65
CA ALA A 94 -11.57 -12.36 5.46
C ALA A 94 -10.99 -11.06 4.88
N TYR A 95 -9.74 -11.12 4.43
CA TYR A 95 -9.06 -10.03 3.72
C TYR A 95 -9.84 -9.60 2.47
N LEU A 96 -10.18 -10.55 1.60
CA LEU A 96 -10.91 -10.28 0.36
C LEU A 96 -12.32 -9.72 0.64
N LEU A 97 -12.99 -10.21 1.69
CA LEU A 97 -14.29 -9.67 2.12
C LEU A 97 -14.15 -8.25 2.64
N ASN A 98 -13.18 -7.97 3.52
CA ASN A 98 -12.93 -6.63 4.03
C ASN A 98 -12.68 -5.62 2.89
N LEU A 99 -11.95 -6.05 1.85
CA LEU A 99 -11.73 -5.24 0.66
C LEU A 99 -13.03 -4.97 -0.11
N ILE A 100 -13.90 -5.98 -0.28
CA ILE A 100 -15.23 -5.79 -0.88
C ILE A 100 -16.08 -4.82 -0.04
N GLY A 101 -16.01 -4.93 1.29
CA GLY A 101 -16.70 -4.08 2.26
C GLY A 101 -16.25 -2.61 2.23
N ARG A 102 -14.97 -2.35 1.95
CA ARG A 102 -14.45 -0.99 1.79
C ARG A 102 -14.75 -0.39 0.41
N ILE A 103 -14.70 -1.18 -0.65
CA ILE A 103 -14.81 -0.68 -2.03
C ILE A 103 -16.25 -0.42 -2.45
N ILE A 104 -17.19 -1.35 -2.20
CA ILE A 104 -18.55 -1.22 -2.75
C ILE A 104 -19.31 -0.01 -2.18
N PRO A 105 -19.30 0.27 -0.86
CA PRO A 105 -20.06 1.38 -0.30
C PRO A 105 -19.63 2.77 -0.81
N VAL A 106 -18.36 2.91 -1.18
CA VAL A 106 -17.79 4.17 -1.66
C VAL A 106 -18.05 4.38 -3.15
N TRP A 107 -18.00 3.31 -3.97
CA TRP A 107 -17.94 3.44 -5.43
C TRP A 107 -19.17 2.91 -6.18
N LEU A 108 -20.01 2.08 -5.57
CA LEU A 108 -21.07 1.35 -6.27
C LEU A 108 -22.45 1.56 -5.66
N ILE A 109 -22.62 1.41 -4.34
CA ILE A 109 -23.93 1.49 -3.69
C ILE A 109 -23.81 2.19 -2.33
N PHE A 110 -24.44 3.37 -2.22
CA PHE A 110 -24.55 4.10 -0.96
C PHE A 110 -25.71 3.56 -0.11
N GLY A 111 -25.52 3.48 1.22
CA GLY A 111 -26.61 3.23 2.18
C GLY A 111 -26.87 1.77 2.57
N ILE A 112 -26.11 0.80 2.05
CA ILE A 112 -26.15 -0.59 2.54
C ILE A 112 -25.10 -0.77 3.63
N SER A 113 -25.47 -1.33 4.79
CA SER A 113 -24.49 -1.64 5.83
C SER A 113 -23.48 -2.68 5.34
N GLU A 114 -22.20 -2.49 5.64
CA GLU A 114 -21.11 -3.40 5.28
C GLU A 114 -21.41 -4.86 5.66
N LYS A 115 -21.93 -5.11 6.88
CA LYS A 115 -22.21 -6.47 7.39
C LYS A 115 -23.18 -7.26 6.51
N TRP A 116 -24.22 -6.62 5.99
CA TRP A 116 -25.20 -7.25 5.08
C TRP A 116 -24.57 -7.55 3.73
N LEU A 117 -23.76 -6.62 3.22
CA LEU A 117 -23.07 -6.77 1.95
C LEU A 117 -22.08 -7.95 1.98
N LEU A 118 -21.29 -8.06 3.05
CA LEU A 118 -20.38 -9.18 3.25
C LEU A 118 -21.12 -10.51 3.38
N LEU A 119 -22.27 -10.51 4.07
CA LEU A 119 -23.11 -11.70 4.22
C LEU A 119 -23.60 -12.20 2.84
N PHE A 120 -24.11 -11.29 2.00
CA PHE A 120 -24.55 -11.67 0.65
C PHE A 120 -23.39 -12.17 -0.22
N ALA A 121 -22.22 -11.53 -0.16
CA ALA A 121 -21.04 -11.98 -0.87
C ALA A 121 -20.65 -13.42 -0.45
N VAL A 122 -20.64 -13.70 0.85
CA VAL A 122 -20.35 -15.04 1.39
C VAL A 122 -21.38 -16.05 0.92
N LEU A 123 -22.68 -15.74 1.00
CA LEU A 123 -23.74 -16.67 0.59
C LEU A 123 -23.65 -17.04 -0.90
N VAL A 124 -23.42 -16.05 -1.77
CA VAL A 124 -23.28 -16.27 -3.22
C VAL A 124 -22.04 -17.11 -3.52
N CYS A 125 -20.89 -16.80 -2.90
CA CYS A 125 -19.65 -17.54 -3.12
C CYS A 125 -19.69 -18.96 -2.51
N ALA A 126 -20.30 -19.14 -1.35
CA ALA A 126 -20.43 -20.44 -0.67
C ALA A 126 -21.35 -21.40 -1.43
N TYR A 127 -22.40 -20.90 -2.09
CA TYR A 127 -23.27 -21.72 -2.94
C TYR A 127 -22.52 -22.42 -4.09
N GLY A 128 -21.42 -21.83 -4.56
CA GLY A 128 -20.57 -22.38 -5.61
C GLY A 128 -19.55 -23.42 -5.15
N MET A 129 -19.37 -23.62 -3.84
CA MET A 129 -18.28 -24.40 -3.26
C MET A 129 -18.31 -25.88 -3.71
N GLU A 130 -19.45 -26.56 -3.57
CA GLU A 130 -19.57 -28.01 -3.84
C GLU A 130 -19.79 -28.37 -5.32
N LYS A 131 -19.86 -27.37 -6.21
CA LYS A 131 -20.30 -27.57 -7.61
C LYS A 131 -19.21 -28.18 -8.53
N GLY A 132 -18.06 -28.54 -7.98
CA GLY A 132 -16.98 -29.27 -8.68
C GLY A 132 -16.09 -28.38 -9.55
N MET A 133 -14.89 -28.87 -9.87
CA MET A 133 -13.86 -28.10 -10.58
C MET A 133 -14.27 -27.71 -11.99
N GLN A 134 -15.01 -28.61 -12.67
CA GLN A 134 -15.40 -28.42 -14.07
C GLN A 134 -16.32 -27.21 -14.27
N LYS A 135 -17.28 -26.98 -13.37
CA LYS A 135 -18.21 -25.83 -13.49
C LYS A 135 -17.47 -24.51 -13.25
N ARG A 136 -16.54 -24.49 -12.29
CA ARG A 136 -15.66 -23.34 -12.03
C ARG A 136 -14.69 -23.08 -13.19
N GLY A 137 -14.17 -24.15 -13.82
CA GLY A 137 -13.35 -24.06 -15.02
C GLY A 137 -14.10 -23.43 -16.19
N ARG A 138 -15.34 -23.85 -16.44
CA ARG A 138 -16.20 -23.27 -17.49
C ARG A 138 -16.52 -21.80 -17.24
N MET A 139 -16.84 -21.43 -16.00
CA MET A 139 -17.05 -20.03 -15.62
C MET A 139 -15.80 -19.20 -15.93
N ALA A 140 -14.62 -19.67 -15.52
CA ALA A 140 -13.36 -18.99 -15.78
C ALA A 140 -13.00 -18.90 -17.28
N GLU A 141 -13.36 -19.90 -18.08
CA GLU A 141 -13.13 -19.88 -19.53
C GLU A 141 -13.92 -18.78 -20.23
N VAL A 142 -15.20 -18.64 -19.86
CA VAL A 142 -16.11 -17.63 -20.42
C VAL A 142 -15.67 -16.23 -19.98
N THR A 143 -15.46 -16.02 -18.68
CA THR A 143 -15.25 -14.67 -18.15
C THR A 143 -13.80 -14.23 -18.12
N GLY A 144 -12.84 -15.14 -17.97
CA GLY A 144 -11.43 -14.78 -17.81
C GLY A 144 -10.79 -14.22 -19.08
N GLY A 145 -11.33 -14.55 -20.26
CA GLY A 145 -10.98 -13.92 -21.53
C GLY A 145 -11.41 -12.46 -21.56
N ILE A 146 -12.69 -12.24 -21.31
CA ILE A 146 -13.33 -10.91 -21.29
C ILE A 146 -12.66 -10.03 -20.24
N PHE A 147 -12.47 -10.54 -19.02
CA PHE A 147 -11.83 -9.83 -17.93
C PHE A 147 -10.40 -9.38 -18.27
N LEU A 148 -9.56 -10.26 -18.81
CA LEU A 148 -8.19 -9.87 -19.20
C LEU A 148 -8.23 -8.85 -20.34
N GLY A 149 -9.08 -9.07 -21.35
CA GLY A 149 -9.24 -8.14 -22.47
C GLY A 149 -9.69 -6.76 -22.00
N ALA A 150 -10.61 -6.72 -21.03
CA ALA A 150 -11.02 -5.50 -20.37
C ALA A 150 -9.79 -4.84 -19.71
N ILE A 151 -9.10 -5.50 -18.78
CA ILE A 151 -7.97 -4.86 -18.09
C ILE A 151 -6.90 -4.36 -19.07
N LEU A 152 -6.59 -5.12 -20.12
CA LEU A 152 -5.64 -4.66 -21.15
C LEU A 152 -6.14 -3.43 -21.91
N LEU A 153 -7.43 -3.39 -22.27
CA LEU A 153 -8.04 -2.21 -22.89
C LEU A 153 -7.92 -1.00 -21.97
N LEU A 154 -8.18 -1.16 -20.66
CA LEU A 154 -8.01 -0.11 -19.68
C LEU A 154 -6.57 0.43 -19.71
N LEU A 155 -5.57 -0.45 -19.62
CA LEU A 155 -4.17 -0.04 -19.60
C LEU A 155 -3.78 0.73 -20.86
N VAL A 156 -4.31 0.34 -22.02
CA VAL A 156 -4.08 1.06 -23.29
C VAL A 156 -4.73 2.44 -23.27
N LEU A 157 -5.97 2.56 -22.76
CA LEU A 157 -6.64 3.86 -22.63
C LEU A 157 -5.90 4.78 -21.66
N CYS A 158 -5.46 4.26 -20.51
CA CYS A 158 -4.69 5.00 -19.51
C CYS A 158 -3.33 5.44 -20.07
N ALA A 159 -2.66 4.58 -20.87
CA ALA A 159 -1.40 4.93 -21.51
C ALA A 159 -1.52 6.14 -22.45
N GLY A 160 -2.67 6.30 -23.12
CA GLY A 160 -2.95 7.47 -23.96
C GLY A 160 -3.14 8.77 -23.18
N GLN A 161 -3.36 8.70 -21.87
CA GLN A 161 -3.59 9.84 -20.98
C GLN A 161 -2.34 10.24 -20.18
N GLY A 162 -1.25 9.48 -20.31
CA GLY A 162 0.00 9.76 -19.59
C GLY A 162 0.65 11.07 -20.05
N LYS A 163 1.17 11.86 -19.09
CA LYS A 163 1.91 13.09 -19.38
C LYS A 163 3.41 12.84 -19.36
N THR A 164 4.13 13.37 -20.34
CA THR A 164 5.60 13.26 -20.42
C THR A 164 6.28 13.91 -19.22
N GLU A 165 5.71 14.98 -18.67
CA GLU A 165 6.21 15.67 -17.48
C GLU A 165 6.23 14.74 -16.24
N TYR A 166 5.15 13.99 -16.00
CA TYR A 166 5.07 13.05 -14.88
C TYR A 166 5.97 11.83 -15.05
N ILE A 167 6.24 11.42 -16.28
CA ILE A 167 7.22 10.38 -16.56
C ILE A 167 8.63 10.88 -16.22
N THR A 168 8.96 12.12 -16.58
CA THR A 168 10.26 12.70 -16.20
C THR A 168 10.40 12.91 -14.70
N GLU A 169 9.31 13.25 -14.00
CA GLU A 169 9.24 13.34 -12.54
C GLU A 169 9.52 11.97 -11.90
N LEU A 170 8.90 10.88 -12.40
CA LEU A 170 9.17 9.52 -11.94
C LEU A 170 10.67 9.18 -11.98
N PHE A 171 11.35 9.42 -13.11
CA PHE A 171 12.77 9.09 -13.24
C PHE A 171 13.70 10.00 -12.43
N ARG A 172 13.24 11.20 -12.05
CA ARG A 172 14.06 12.19 -11.34
C ARG A 172 13.90 12.12 -9.82
N GLU A 173 12.66 11.95 -9.37
CA GLU A 173 12.32 11.91 -7.94
C GLU A 173 12.41 10.48 -7.37
N GLU A 174 12.25 9.44 -8.17
CA GLU A 174 12.43 8.07 -7.68
C GLU A 174 13.92 7.74 -7.50
N SER A 175 14.40 7.81 -6.25
CA SER A 175 15.69 7.24 -5.89
C SER A 175 15.61 5.71 -5.98
N PHE A 176 16.20 5.14 -7.03
CA PHE A 176 16.30 3.68 -7.14
C PHE A 176 17.03 3.10 -5.93
N SER A 177 16.32 2.36 -5.09
CA SER A 177 16.87 1.70 -3.91
C SER A 177 16.75 0.18 -4.02
N ILE A 178 17.87 -0.49 -3.77
CA ILE A 178 17.93 -1.95 -3.73
C ILE A 178 17.12 -2.49 -2.55
N GLU A 179 17.13 -1.79 -1.42
CA GLU A 179 16.40 -2.20 -0.22
C GLU A 179 14.88 -2.16 -0.46
N THR A 180 14.37 -1.09 -1.08
CA THR A 180 12.94 -0.97 -1.42
C THR A 180 12.54 -1.98 -2.47
N SER A 181 13.43 -2.32 -3.41
CA SER A 181 13.21 -3.37 -4.40
C SER A 181 13.10 -4.75 -3.75
N ILE A 182 13.97 -5.09 -2.78
CA ILE A 182 13.90 -6.36 -2.04
C ILE A 182 12.61 -6.43 -1.20
N ARG A 183 12.26 -5.33 -0.52
CA ARG A 183 11.01 -5.23 0.25
C ARG A 183 9.78 -5.42 -0.62
N SER A 184 9.77 -4.77 -1.80
CA SER A 184 8.73 -4.91 -2.81
C SER A 184 8.63 -6.33 -3.34
N ALA A 185 9.78 -6.99 -3.59
CA ALA A 185 9.81 -8.37 -4.01
C ALA A 185 9.17 -9.29 -2.95
N TYR A 186 9.54 -9.10 -1.69
CA TYR A 186 9.00 -9.90 -0.59
C TYR A 186 7.50 -9.68 -0.40
N ARG A 187 7.02 -8.43 -0.46
CA ARG A 187 5.58 -8.12 -0.41
C ARG A 187 4.84 -8.78 -1.57
N TYR A 188 5.38 -8.71 -2.78
CA TYR A 188 4.79 -9.38 -3.95
C TYR A 188 4.74 -10.90 -3.77
N LEU A 189 5.80 -11.53 -3.24
CA LEU A 189 5.83 -12.96 -2.92
C LEU A 189 4.77 -13.35 -1.89
N CYS A 190 4.55 -12.52 -0.87
CA CYS A 190 3.54 -12.74 0.14
C CYS A 190 2.14 -12.83 -0.49
N PHE A 191 1.76 -11.83 -1.29
CA PHE A 191 0.45 -11.83 -1.96
C PHE A 191 0.32 -12.92 -3.04
N PHE A 192 1.41 -13.28 -3.73
CA PHE A 192 1.43 -14.40 -4.69
C PHE A 192 1.45 -15.79 -4.04
N SER A 193 1.63 -15.87 -2.71
CA SER A 193 1.72 -17.16 -2.01
C SER A 193 0.47 -18.03 -2.17
N GLY A 194 -0.69 -17.49 -2.53
CA GLY A 194 -1.90 -18.25 -2.87
C GLY A 194 -1.71 -19.27 -4.00
N ILE A 195 -0.66 -19.13 -4.82
CA ILE A 195 -0.30 -20.15 -5.82
C ILE A 195 0.06 -21.50 -5.18
N SER A 196 0.38 -21.49 -3.88
CA SER A 196 0.53 -22.67 -3.03
C SER A 196 -0.75 -23.45 -2.75
N LEU A 197 -1.86 -23.11 -3.38
CA LEU A 197 -3.08 -23.92 -3.34
C LEU A 197 -3.24 -24.80 -4.58
N LEU A 198 -2.51 -24.51 -5.67
CA LEU A 198 -2.71 -25.20 -6.95
C LEU A 198 -2.53 -26.73 -6.90
N PRO A 199 -1.55 -27.32 -6.19
CA PRO A 199 -1.36 -28.77 -6.11
C PRO A 199 -2.56 -29.54 -5.58
N PHE A 200 -3.41 -28.93 -4.74
CA PHE A 200 -4.64 -29.58 -4.27
C PHE A 200 -5.62 -29.88 -5.42
N VAL A 201 -5.50 -29.15 -6.54
CA VAL A 201 -6.40 -29.27 -7.70
C VAL A 201 -5.70 -29.74 -8.97
N MET A 202 -4.37 -29.84 -8.97
CA MET A 202 -3.61 -30.37 -10.10
C MET A 202 -4.03 -31.79 -10.51
N LYS A 203 -4.68 -32.54 -9.60
CA LYS A 203 -5.24 -33.86 -9.93
C LYS A 203 -6.37 -33.79 -10.95
N ASP A 204 -7.09 -32.68 -10.94
CA ASP A 204 -8.23 -32.37 -11.81
C ASP A 204 -7.76 -31.72 -13.13
N VAL A 205 -6.47 -31.43 -13.32
CA VAL A 205 -5.95 -30.82 -14.54
C VAL A 205 -5.60 -31.87 -15.59
N GLU A 206 -6.08 -31.67 -16.82
CA GLU A 206 -5.72 -32.51 -17.97
C GLU A 206 -4.22 -32.42 -18.27
N LYS A 207 -3.58 -33.56 -18.62
CA LYS A 207 -2.17 -33.61 -19.00
C LYS A 207 -1.25 -32.86 -18.01
N ARG A 208 -1.21 -33.34 -16.75
CA ARG A 208 -0.48 -32.73 -15.63
C ARG A 208 0.96 -32.31 -15.95
N GLY A 209 1.65 -33.07 -16.79
CA GLY A 209 3.05 -32.79 -17.17
C GLY A 209 3.27 -31.45 -17.89
N SER A 210 2.28 -30.94 -18.62
CA SER A 210 2.38 -29.63 -19.30
C SER A 210 1.67 -28.49 -18.56
N ALA A 211 0.91 -28.78 -17.51
CA ALA A 211 0.23 -27.77 -16.70
C ALA A 211 1.21 -26.79 -16.02
N GLY A 212 2.46 -27.19 -15.76
CA GLY A 212 3.50 -26.28 -15.26
C GLY A 212 3.77 -25.09 -16.19
N LYS A 213 3.74 -25.30 -17.50
CA LYS A 213 3.90 -24.20 -18.48
C LYS A 213 2.75 -23.20 -18.36
N THR A 214 1.53 -23.69 -18.16
CA THR A 214 0.34 -22.87 -17.99
C THR A 214 0.44 -21.99 -16.75
N VAL A 215 0.92 -22.55 -15.63
CA VAL A 215 1.12 -21.81 -14.38
C VAL A 215 2.17 -20.70 -14.57
N ILE A 216 3.28 -21.01 -15.24
CA ILE A 216 4.33 -20.03 -15.58
C ILE A 216 3.76 -18.87 -16.40
N TRP A 217 3.01 -19.16 -17.47
CA TRP A 217 2.35 -18.11 -18.26
C TRP A 217 1.35 -17.30 -17.44
N GLY A 218 0.64 -17.92 -16.50
CA GLY A 218 -0.24 -17.22 -15.56
C GLY A 218 0.53 -16.22 -14.69
N ILE A 219 1.63 -16.66 -14.06
CA ILE A 219 2.50 -15.81 -13.24
C ILE A 219 3.03 -14.63 -14.07
N LEU A 220 3.57 -14.91 -15.26
CA LEU A 220 4.13 -13.89 -16.14
C LEU A 220 3.07 -12.88 -16.59
N THR A 221 1.86 -13.33 -16.89
CA THR A 221 0.78 -12.42 -17.32
C THR A 221 0.37 -11.48 -16.19
N VAL A 222 0.10 -12.02 -14.99
CA VAL A 222 -0.29 -11.20 -13.82
C VAL A 222 0.81 -10.21 -13.49
N SER A 223 2.06 -10.67 -13.47
CA SER A 223 3.22 -9.83 -13.14
C SER A 223 3.48 -8.77 -14.19
N GLY A 224 3.32 -9.09 -15.48
CA GLY A 224 3.45 -8.12 -16.57
C GLY A 224 2.37 -7.03 -16.49
N VAL A 225 1.11 -7.41 -16.23
CA VAL A 225 0.01 -6.44 -16.00
C VAL A 225 0.32 -5.53 -14.81
N MET A 226 0.80 -6.10 -13.70
CA MET A 226 1.18 -5.32 -12.51
C MET A 226 2.34 -4.37 -12.79
N SER A 227 3.39 -4.81 -13.48
CA SER A 227 4.50 -3.95 -13.88
C SER A 227 4.05 -2.81 -14.79
N CYS A 228 3.14 -3.05 -15.74
CA CYS A 228 2.56 -2.00 -16.56
C CYS A 228 1.80 -0.98 -15.71
N VAL A 229 1.00 -1.43 -14.75
CA VAL A 229 0.23 -0.54 -13.86
C VAL A 229 1.16 0.31 -13.00
N LEU A 230 2.23 -0.26 -12.43
CA LEU A 230 3.19 0.48 -11.62
C LEU A 230 3.89 1.62 -12.38
N LEU A 231 4.06 1.48 -13.70
CA LEU A 231 4.61 2.54 -14.55
C LEU A 231 3.54 3.54 -14.99
N LEU A 232 2.31 3.06 -15.26
CA LEU A 232 1.21 3.91 -15.72
C LEU A 232 0.63 4.81 -14.62
N LEU A 233 0.54 4.30 -13.38
CA LEU A 233 0.03 5.08 -12.24
C LEU A 233 0.74 6.42 -12.08
N PRO A 234 2.08 6.49 -11.95
CA PRO A 234 2.77 7.77 -11.83
C PRO A 234 2.74 8.57 -13.14
N ALA A 235 2.75 7.91 -14.30
CA ALA A 235 2.67 8.60 -15.59
C ALA A 235 1.34 9.36 -15.81
N VAL A 236 0.24 8.92 -15.19
CA VAL A 236 -1.09 9.55 -15.30
C VAL A 236 -1.40 10.44 -14.10
N LEU A 237 -1.13 9.98 -12.87
CA LEU A 237 -1.54 10.66 -11.64
C LEU A 237 -0.47 11.59 -11.06
N GLY A 238 0.79 11.47 -11.48
CA GLY A 238 1.95 12.11 -10.85
C GLY A 238 2.55 11.27 -9.71
N TRP A 239 3.86 11.39 -9.48
CA TRP A 239 4.60 10.52 -8.55
C TRP A 239 4.14 10.71 -7.10
N ARG A 240 4.06 11.95 -6.64
CA ARG A 240 3.66 12.28 -5.25
C ARG A 240 2.25 11.82 -4.90
N ARG A 241 1.31 11.94 -5.86
CA ARG A 241 -0.08 11.51 -5.66
C ARG A 241 -0.20 9.98 -5.50
N VAL A 242 0.58 9.21 -6.24
CA VAL A 242 0.57 7.75 -6.12
C VAL A 242 1.05 7.29 -4.75
N GLN A 243 1.96 8.04 -4.12
CA GLN A 243 2.47 7.72 -2.78
C GLN A 243 1.46 7.99 -1.66
N SER A 244 0.59 8.99 -1.82
CA SER A 244 -0.39 9.36 -0.80
C SER A 244 -1.69 8.55 -0.90
N GLU A 245 -2.04 8.07 -2.09
CA GLU A 245 -3.28 7.36 -2.35
C GLU A 245 -3.24 5.89 -1.92
N THR A 246 -4.27 5.45 -1.21
CA THR A 246 -4.40 4.05 -0.75
C THR A 246 -4.87 3.10 -1.86
N TRP A 247 -5.69 3.59 -2.79
CA TRP A 247 -6.24 2.80 -3.89
C TRP A 247 -6.02 3.52 -5.23
N PRO A 248 -4.76 3.75 -5.65
CA PRO A 248 -4.46 4.61 -6.81
C PRO A 248 -5.01 4.04 -8.12
N VAL A 249 -5.20 2.72 -8.20
CA VAL A 249 -5.86 2.10 -9.37
C VAL A 249 -7.31 2.55 -9.48
N LEU A 250 -8.05 2.71 -8.39
CA LEU A 250 -9.43 3.22 -8.45
C LEU A 250 -9.46 4.67 -8.96
N SER A 251 -8.54 5.50 -8.50
CA SER A 251 -8.37 6.88 -8.99
C SER A 251 -8.00 6.90 -10.48
N LEU A 252 -7.18 5.95 -10.94
CA LEU A 252 -6.86 5.77 -12.36
C LEU A 252 -8.11 5.37 -13.17
N LEU A 253 -8.96 4.47 -12.66
CA LEU A 253 -10.20 4.06 -13.32
C LEU A 253 -11.20 5.22 -13.44
N ALA A 254 -11.27 6.08 -12.42
CA ALA A 254 -12.17 7.24 -12.40
C ALA A 254 -11.77 8.30 -13.43
N GLY A 255 -10.47 8.44 -13.74
CA GLY A 255 -9.97 9.38 -14.75
C GLY A 255 -9.94 8.84 -16.18
N ALA A 256 -10.22 7.55 -16.39
CA ALA A 256 -10.09 6.90 -17.69
C ALA A 256 -11.29 7.21 -18.63
N ASP A 257 -11.30 8.40 -19.23
CA ASP A 257 -12.31 8.79 -20.22
C ASP A 257 -12.01 8.30 -21.66
N LEU A 258 -13.05 7.84 -22.35
CA LEU A 258 -13.03 7.56 -23.80
C LEU A 258 -13.23 8.85 -24.60
N PRO A 259 -12.45 9.06 -25.69
CA PRO A 259 -12.64 10.22 -26.56
C PRO A 259 -14.05 10.22 -27.14
N GLY A 260 -14.79 11.31 -26.92
CA GLY A 260 -16.18 11.48 -27.36
C GLY A 260 -17.25 11.35 -26.27
N ASN A 261 -16.87 11.16 -25.00
CA ASN A 261 -17.77 11.22 -23.82
C ASN A 261 -19.04 10.34 -23.95
N VAL A 262 -18.91 9.16 -24.56
CA VAL A 262 -20.04 8.26 -24.89
C VAL A 262 -20.69 7.65 -23.64
N LEU A 263 -19.97 7.59 -22.50
CA LEU A 263 -20.44 7.10 -21.21
C LEU A 263 -19.83 7.93 -20.06
N ALA A 264 -20.68 8.64 -19.30
CA ALA A 264 -20.26 9.50 -18.17
C ALA A 264 -19.85 8.74 -16.88
N ARG A 265 -19.94 7.40 -16.86
CA ARG A 265 -19.59 6.52 -15.72
C ARG A 265 -18.93 5.23 -16.17
N PHE A 266 -17.81 5.38 -16.87
CA PHE A 266 -17.07 4.24 -17.41
C PHE A 266 -16.34 3.45 -16.31
N ASP A 267 -15.94 4.13 -15.24
CA ASP A 267 -15.43 3.59 -13.98
C ASP A 267 -16.30 2.47 -13.39
N VAL A 268 -17.63 2.60 -13.41
CA VAL A 268 -18.57 1.59 -12.89
C VAL A 268 -18.44 0.24 -13.61
N LEU A 269 -18.18 0.25 -14.92
CA LEU A 269 -17.99 -1.00 -15.69
C LEU A 269 -16.70 -1.71 -15.25
N TRP A 270 -15.62 -0.96 -15.06
CA TRP A 270 -14.35 -1.48 -14.57
C TRP A 270 -14.46 -2.05 -13.16
N MET A 271 -15.17 -1.34 -12.29
CA MET A 271 -15.49 -1.81 -10.95
C MET A 271 -16.29 -3.11 -10.98
N GLY A 272 -17.21 -3.27 -11.93
CA GLY A 272 -17.92 -4.54 -12.15
C GLY A 272 -16.98 -5.70 -12.46
N PHE A 273 -15.99 -5.50 -13.34
CA PHE A 273 -14.98 -6.52 -13.67
C PHE A 273 -14.08 -6.85 -12.48
N LEU A 274 -13.60 -5.85 -11.75
CA LEU A 274 -12.77 -6.04 -10.56
C LEU A 274 -13.53 -6.76 -9.45
N LEU A 275 -14.77 -6.34 -9.17
CA LEU A 275 -15.63 -6.98 -8.19
C LEU A 275 -15.92 -8.44 -8.54
N TYR A 276 -16.19 -8.73 -9.81
CA TYR A 276 -16.36 -10.11 -10.27
C TYR A 276 -15.13 -10.98 -9.98
N SER A 277 -13.92 -10.46 -10.24
CA SER A 277 -12.67 -11.15 -9.94
C SER A 277 -12.44 -11.32 -8.43
N LEU A 278 -12.81 -10.33 -7.60
CA LEU A 278 -12.77 -10.45 -6.14
C LEU A 278 -13.71 -11.56 -5.63
N LEU A 279 -14.98 -11.57 -6.09
CA LEU A 279 -15.94 -12.62 -5.76
C LEU A 279 -15.48 -13.99 -6.25
N PHE A 280 -14.83 -14.05 -7.42
CA PHE A 280 -14.22 -15.27 -7.94
C PHE A 280 -13.09 -15.77 -7.02
N ALA A 281 -12.26 -14.86 -6.51
CA ALA A 281 -11.19 -15.16 -5.55
C ALA A 281 -11.76 -15.65 -4.20
N VAL A 282 -12.80 -15.02 -3.65
CA VAL A 282 -13.52 -15.49 -2.45
C VAL A 282 -14.13 -16.87 -2.68
N GLY A 283 -14.77 -17.10 -3.83
CA GLY A 283 -15.26 -18.43 -4.19
C GLY A 283 -14.14 -19.47 -4.28
N SER A 284 -12.93 -19.05 -4.69
CA SER A 284 -11.76 -19.92 -4.74
C SER A 284 -11.30 -20.28 -3.34
N VAL A 285 -11.30 -19.34 -2.40
CA VAL A 285 -11.02 -19.62 -0.98
C VAL A 285 -11.90 -20.76 -0.46
N PHE A 286 -13.21 -20.68 -0.67
CA PHE A 286 -14.14 -21.71 -0.20
C PHE A 286 -13.92 -23.07 -0.86
N TYR A 287 -13.76 -23.09 -2.19
CA TYR A 287 -13.51 -24.34 -2.91
C TYR A 287 -12.18 -25.01 -2.52
N TYR A 288 -11.09 -24.24 -2.39
CA TYR A 288 -9.81 -24.80 -1.93
C TYR A 288 -9.90 -25.27 -0.49
N GLY A 289 -10.65 -24.57 0.36
CA GLY A 289 -10.88 -24.97 1.75
C GLY A 289 -11.62 -26.30 1.86
N GLU A 290 -12.70 -26.48 1.10
CA GLU A 290 -13.42 -27.76 1.03
C GLU A 290 -12.50 -28.90 0.55
N ARG A 291 -11.67 -28.64 -0.47
CA ARG A 291 -10.71 -29.63 -1.00
C ARG A 291 -9.65 -30.01 0.04
N ILE A 292 -9.13 -29.05 0.80
CA ILE A 292 -8.15 -29.31 1.86
C ILE A 292 -8.79 -30.13 2.99
N LEU A 293 -9.99 -29.75 3.42
CA LEU A 293 -10.73 -30.47 4.48
C LEU A 293 -11.04 -31.92 4.10
N THR A 294 -11.45 -32.12 2.85
CA THR A 294 -11.72 -33.46 2.31
C THR A 294 -10.43 -34.28 2.25
N SER A 295 -9.34 -33.71 1.72
CA SER A 295 -8.04 -34.38 1.63
C SER A 295 -7.43 -34.69 3.01
N ALA A 296 -7.70 -33.86 4.03
CA ALA A 296 -7.21 -34.04 5.41
C ALA A 296 -8.14 -34.90 6.28
N HIS A 297 -9.33 -35.26 5.79
CA HIS A 297 -10.38 -35.97 6.55
C HIS A 297 -10.78 -35.28 7.86
N ILE A 298 -10.75 -33.94 7.88
CA ILE A 298 -11.14 -33.12 9.05
C ILE A 298 -12.68 -32.99 9.13
N GLY A 299 -13.38 -33.15 8.01
CA GLY A 299 -14.84 -33.09 7.91
C GLY A 299 -15.32 -32.31 6.69
N THR A 300 -16.63 -32.07 6.58
CA THR A 300 -17.22 -31.25 5.51
C THR A 300 -17.20 -29.77 5.90
N GLY A 301 -16.51 -28.94 5.11
CA GLY A 301 -16.40 -27.48 5.31
C GLY A 301 -17.67 -26.67 5.07
N LYS A 302 -18.77 -27.33 4.69
CA LYS A 302 -19.92 -26.73 4.00
C LYS A 302 -20.45 -25.43 4.62
N PHE A 303 -20.66 -25.44 5.93
CA PHE A 303 -21.30 -24.34 6.64
C PHE A 303 -20.32 -23.57 7.52
N TRP A 304 -19.43 -24.27 8.22
CA TRP A 304 -18.56 -23.61 9.18
C TRP A 304 -17.44 -22.80 8.52
N LEU A 305 -16.92 -23.19 7.35
CA LEU A 305 -15.86 -22.44 6.68
C LEU A 305 -16.37 -21.07 6.21
N PRO A 306 -17.49 -20.95 5.48
CA PRO A 306 -18.09 -19.64 5.16
C PRO A 306 -18.39 -18.80 6.41
N VAL A 307 -18.92 -19.42 7.46
CA VAL A 307 -19.18 -18.73 8.74
C VAL A 307 -17.89 -18.22 9.37
N ALA A 308 -16.84 -19.02 9.43
CA ALA A 308 -15.54 -18.62 9.96
C ALA A 308 -14.94 -17.45 9.18
N VAL A 309 -15.00 -17.49 7.85
CA VAL A 309 -14.53 -16.39 7.00
C VAL A 309 -15.35 -15.11 7.23
N TYR A 310 -16.67 -15.22 7.33
CA TYR A 310 -17.55 -14.08 7.61
C TYR A 310 -17.25 -13.47 8.99
N VAL A 311 -17.21 -14.30 10.03
CA VAL A 311 -16.86 -13.94 11.40
C VAL A 311 -15.51 -13.20 11.42
N VAL A 312 -14.44 -13.82 10.94
CA VAL A 312 -13.12 -13.18 10.94
C VAL A 312 -13.09 -11.87 10.13
N SER A 313 -13.92 -11.74 9.09
CA SER A 313 -14.00 -10.48 8.31
C SER A 313 -14.63 -9.30 9.07
N ILE A 314 -15.49 -9.57 10.06
CA ILE A 314 -16.20 -8.55 10.85
C ILE A 314 -15.57 -8.31 12.24
N PHE A 315 -14.66 -9.19 12.68
CA PHE A 315 -13.97 -9.05 13.96
C PHE A 315 -12.77 -8.10 13.81
N GLU A 316 -12.81 -6.99 14.52
CA GLU A 316 -11.67 -6.09 14.74
C GLU A 316 -11.03 -6.43 16.09
N VAL A 317 -9.71 -6.61 16.10
CA VAL A 317 -8.94 -6.92 17.31
C VAL A 317 -8.00 -5.74 17.58
N ASP A 318 -8.11 -5.11 18.74
CA ASP A 318 -7.23 -4.03 19.20
C ASP A 318 -7.09 -2.86 18.19
N GLY A 319 -8.18 -2.49 17.51
CA GLY A 319 -8.18 -1.43 16.48
C GLY A 319 -7.47 -1.80 15.18
N MET A 320 -6.91 -3.01 15.06
CA MET A 320 -6.30 -3.52 13.83
C MET A 320 -7.36 -4.18 12.94
N THR A 321 -7.37 -3.79 11.67
CA THR A 321 -8.32 -4.36 10.72
C THR A 321 -7.87 -5.73 10.25
N ALA A 322 -8.81 -6.56 9.75
CA ALA A 322 -8.50 -7.89 9.21
C ALA A 322 -7.43 -7.84 8.09
N ALA A 323 -7.31 -6.69 7.41
CA ALA A 323 -6.28 -6.43 6.42
C ALA A 323 -4.87 -6.42 7.01
N ASP A 324 -4.66 -5.68 8.10
CA ASP A 324 -3.36 -5.51 8.75
C ASP A 324 -2.89 -6.81 9.40
N LEU A 325 -3.83 -7.52 10.02
CA LEU A 325 -3.59 -8.85 10.59
C LEU A 325 -3.19 -9.86 9.52
N PHE A 326 -3.83 -9.83 8.35
CA PHE A 326 -3.49 -10.72 7.25
C PHE A 326 -2.08 -10.46 6.71
N GLU A 327 -1.70 -9.22 6.44
CA GLU A 327 -0.36 -8.89 5.93
C GLU A 327 0.74 -9.33 6.92
N LYS A 328 0.56 -9.04 8.21
CA LYS A 328 1.49 -9.45 9.28
C LYS A 328 1.59 -10.98 9.37
N TYR A 329 0.45 -11.69 9.34
CA TYR A 329 0.40 -13.16 9.34
C TYR A 329 1.09 -13.76 8.11
N LEU A 330 0.85 -13.19 6.94
CA LEU A 330 1.35 -13.68 5.67
C LEU A 330 2.88 -13.62 5.62
N ALA A 331 3.44 -12.46 5.98
CA ALA A 331 4.87 -12.24 6.06
C ALA A 331 5.54 -13.11 7.14
N ARG A 332 5.06 -13.07 8.39
CA ARG A 332 5.80 -13.66 9.51
C ARG A 332 5.61 -15.17 9.66
N ILE A 333 4.46 -15.70 9.25
CA ILE A 333 4.06 -17.08 9.57
C ILE A 333 3.88 -17.90 8.30
N PHE A 334 3.02 -17.45 7.37
CA PHE A 334 2.62 -18.29 6.25
C PHE A 334 3.75 -18.50 5.23
N VAL A 335 4.39 -17.42 4.74
CA VAL A 335 5.46 -17.56 3.73
C VAL A 335 6.66 -18.33 4.29
N PRO A 336 7.21 -18.03 5.48
CA PRO A 336 8.28 -18.83 6.08
C PRO A 336 7.87 -20.30 6.30
N GLY A 337 6.64 -20.54 6.78
CA GLY A 337 6.10 -21.89 6.96
C GLY A 337 6.00 -22.67 5.64
N LEU A 338 5.59 -22.00 4.56
CA LEU A 338 5.51 -22.56 3.21
C LEU A 338 6.90 -22.92 2.66
N LEU A 339 7.92 -22.08 2.90
CA LEU A 339 9.31 -22.41 2.56
C LEU A 339 9.83 -23.61 3.37
N ALA A 340 9.52 -23.69 4.66
CA ALA A 340 9.88 -24.82 5.51
C ALA A 340 9.21 -26.12 5.03
N ILE A 341 7.93 -26.07 4.65
CA ILE A 341 7.20 -27.19 4.04
C ILE A 341 7.88 -27.63 2.73
N LEU A 342 8.25 -26.69 1.87
CA LEU A 342 8.95 -26.98 0.61
C LEU A 342 10.29 -27.66 0.87
N LEU A 343 11.08 -27.16 1.82
CA LEU A 343 12.35 -27.73 2.24
C LEU A 343 12.16 -29.18 2.77
N TYR A 344 11.16 -29.41 3.62
CA TYR A 344 10.84 -30.73 4.16
C TYR A 344 10.47 -31.73 3.05
N LEU A 345 9.57 -31.36 2.15
CA LEU A 345 9.17 -32.20 1.02
C LEU A 345 10.35 -32.52 0.10
N PHE A 346 11.27 -31.57 -0.08
CA PHE A 346 12.47 -31.74 -0.88
C PHE A 346 13.49 -32.68 -0.24
N LEU A 347 13.75 -32.56 1.07
CA LEU A 347 14.66 -33.44 1.81
C LEU A 347 14.22 -34.91 1.74
N ARG A 348 12.90 -35.14 1.76
CA ARG A 348 12.29 -36.46 1.62
C ARG A 348 12.34 -37.02 0.18
N GLY A 349 12.59 -36.20 -0.82
CA GLY A 349 12.70 -36.58 -2.24
C GLY A 349 13.98 -37.35 -2.59
N ARG A 350 13.86 -38.42 -3.38
CA ARG A 350 14.96 -39.37 -3.74
C ARG A 350 15.92 -38.89 -4.86
N GLN A 351 15.92 -37.64 -5.32
CA GLN A 351 16.80 -37.23 -6.44
C GLN A 351 18.12 -36.59 -5.94
N LYS A 352 19.26 -37.29 -6.04
CA LYS A 352 20.56 -36.90 -5.42
C LYS A 352 21.30 -35.72 -6.07
N GLN A 353 21.15 -35.43 -7.37
CA GLN A 353 22.00 -34.43 -8.05
C GLN A 353 21.49 -32.98 -8.03
N ILE A 354 20.17 -32.75 -7.91
CA ILE A 354 19.55 -31.41 -7.84
C ILE A 354 19.64 -30.82 -6.40
N LYS A 355 20.08 -31.62 -5.42
CA LYS A 355 20.09 -31.28 -3.98
C LYS A 355 21.05 -30.17 -3.60
N LYS A 356 22.15 -29.95 -4.32
CA LYS A 356 23.21 -29.03 -3.88
C LYS A 356 22.95 -27.58 -4.26
N ALA A 357 22.56 -27.30 -5.51
CA ALA A 357 22.31 -25.93 -5.98
C ALA A 357 21.00 -25.33 -5.43
N ALA A 358 19.95 -26.14 -5.30
CA ALA A 358 18.64 -25.68 -4.81
C ALA A 358 18.57 -25.56 -3.28
N ALA A 359 19.26 -26.43 -2.53
CA ALA A 359 19.38 -26.27 -1.08
C ALA A 359 20.21 -25.04 -0.73
N ALA A 360 21.28 -24.76 -1.47
CA ALA A 360 22.03 -23.51 -1.33
C ALA A 360 21.15 -22.29 -1.61
N GLY A 361 20.31 -22.32 -2.66
CA GLY A 361 19.35 -21.25 -2.93
C GLY A 361 18.29 -21.05 -1.85
N CYS A 362 17.71 -22.12 -1.31
CA CYS A 362 16.71 -22.04 -0.24
C CYS A 362 17.32 -21.58 1.10
N ILE A 363 18.52 -22.05 1.44
CA ILE A 363 19.24 -21.66 2.65
C ILE A 363 19.69 -20.20 2.55
N PHE A 364 20.22 -19.78 1.38
CA PHE A 364 20.60 -18.40 1.11
C PHE A 364 19.41 -17.45 1.22
N LEU A 365 18.22 -17.86 0.77
CA LEU A 365 16.98 -17.08 0.90
C LEU A 365 16.44 -17.03 2.33
N ILE A 366 16.47 -18.13 3.08
CA ILE A 366 16.10 -18.11 4.50
C ILE A 366 17.02 -17.14 5.26
N PHE A 367 18.32 -17.15 4.95
CA PHE A 367 19.31 -16.26 5.56
C PHE A 367 19.16 -14.80 5.12
N ALA A 368 18.80 -14.54 3.86
CA ALA A 368 18.49 -13.20 3.36
C ALA A 368 17.18 -12.65 3.95
N MET A 369 16.21 -13.50 4.28
CA MET A 369 14.90 -13.12 4.83
C MET A 369 14.93 -12.80 6.33
N THR A 370 15.85 -13.38 7.11
CA THR A 370 15.99 -13.05 8.54
C THR A 370 16.60 -11.67 8.81
N CYS A 371 17.08 -10.98 7.77
CA CYS A 371 17.79 -9.70 7.89
C CYS A 371 17.01 -8.48 7.37
N VAL A 372 15.76 -8.63 6.91
CA VAL A 372 14.92 -7.47 6.54
C VAL A 372 13.99 -7.18 7.71
N GLY A 373 14.52 -6.47 8.70
CA GLY A 373 13.69 -5.84 9.74
C GLY A 373 12.70 -4.88 9.08
N CYS A 374 11.41 -5.19 9.14
CA CYS A 374 10.38 -4.20 8.84
C CYS A 374 10.38 -3.16 9.97
N ALA A 375 11.16 -2.10 9.83
CA ALA A 375 10.91 -0.84 10.52
C ALA A 375 9.69 -0.17 9.85
N GLY A 376 8.51 -0.76 10.07
CA GLY A 376 7.25 -0.08 9.79
C GLY A 376 6.98 0.86 10.95
N ILE A 377 7.28 2.14 10.79
CA ILE A 377 6.82 3.16 11.73
C ILE A 377 5.36 3.43 11.35
N GLU A 378 4.45 3.01 12.23
CA GLU A 378 3.00 3.17 12.07
C GLU A 378 2.63 4.67 11.97
N PRO A 379 1.72 5.08 11.07
CA PRO A 379 1.34 6.49 10.88
C PRO A 379 0.81 7.17 12.15
N GLU A 380 0.20 6.40 13.06
CA GLU A 380 -0.34 6.84 14.35
C GLU A 380 0.73 7.28 15.38
N LYS A 381 2.03 7.10 15.08
CA LYS A 381 3.14 7.58 15.90
C LYS A 381 3.87 8.79 15.30
N ARG A 382 3.26 9.48 14.34
CA ARG A 382 3.83 10.70 13.74
C ARG A 382 3.12 11.95 14.24
N MET A 383 3.86 13.06 14.31
CA MET A 383 3.35 14.37 14.68
C MET A 383 3.64 15.34 13.53
N TYR A 384 2.60 16.07 13.09
CA TYR A 384 2.61 16.91 11.89
C TYR A 384 2.52 18.39 12.30
N PRO A 385 3.66 19.10 12.45
CA PRO A 385 3.64 20.55 12.62
C PRO A 385 3.18 21.23 11.32
N LEU A 386 2.37 22.28 11.42
CA LEU A 386 1.93 23.09 10.28
C LEU A 386 2.76 24.37 10.14
N ALA A 387 3.32 24.87 11.25
CA ALA A 387 4.19 26.03 11.26
C ALA A 387 5.46 25.76 12.06
N LEU A 388 6.58 26.31 11.58
CA LEU A 388 7.88 26.22 12.24
C LEU A 388 8.47 27.61 12.41
N GLY A 389 8.76 27.98 13.64
CA GLY A 389 9.48 29.18 14.02
C GLY A 389 10.92 28.84 14.32
N ILE A 390 11.86 29.65 13.85
CA ILE A 390 13.28 29.51 14.20
C ILE A 390 13.89 30.86 14.50
N ASP A 391 14.67 30.91 15.58
CA ASP A 391 15.50 32.06 15.91
C ASP A 391 16.83 31.65 16.55
N VAL A 392 17.67 32.64 16.84
CA VAL A 392 18.93 32.48 17.56
C VAL A 392 18.82 33.15 18.92
N SER A 393 19.34 32.52 19.97
CA SER A 393 19.36 33.11 21.32
C SER A 393 20.75 32.88 21.93
N GLY A 394 21.65 33.83 21.71
CA GLY A 394 23.09 33.69 22.00
C GLY A 394 23.77 32.78 20.97
N ASP A 395 24.43 31.71 21.44
CA ASP A 395 25.09 30.73 20.55
C ASP A 395 24.16 29.58 20.10
N ASP A 396 22.97 29.45 20.69
CA ASP A 396 22.05 28.34 20.44
C ASP A 396 20.93 28.71 19.44
N PHE A 397 20.50 27.73 18.66
CA PHE A 397 19.27 27.80 17.86
C PHE A 397 18.05 27.50 18.74
N VAL A 398 16.97 28.24 18.51
CA VAL A 398 15.67 28.04 19.14
C VAL A 398 14.67 27.68 18.06
N ILE A 399 14.06 26.50 18.15
CA ILE A 399 13.04 26.03 17.20
C ILE A 399 11.72 25.85 17.93
N SER A 400 10.68 26.45 17.39
CA SER A 400 9.31 26.40 17.90
C SER A 400 8.41 25.72 16.87
N TYR A 401 7.71 24.66 17.25
CA TYR A 401 6.77 23.95 16.38
C TYR A 401 5.34 24.32 16.74
N GLY A 402 4.61 24.92 15.79
CA GLY A 402 3.17 25.16 15.88
C GLY A 402 2.38 23.93 15.46
N MET A 403 1.66 23.32 16.40
CA MET A 403 0.83 22.13 16.16
C MET A 403 -0.64 22.52 15.88
N PRO A 404 -1.37 21.75 15.06
CA PRO A 404 -2.81 21.96 14.87
C PRO A 404 -3.61 21.52 16.10
N ASP A 405 -4.59 22.34 16.49
CA ASP A 405 -5.52 22.02 17.57
C ASP A 405 -6.67 21.13 17.03
N LEU A 406 -6.46 19.81 17.04
CA LEU A 406 -7.45 18.83 16.55
C LEU A 406 -8.82 18.82 17.28
N PRO A 407 -8.96 19.21 18.57
CA PRO A 407 -10.25 19.22 19.24
C PRO A 407 -11.22 20.31 18.76
N GLU A 408 -10.73 21.52 18.45
CA GLU A 408 -11.60 22.65 18.06
C GLU A 408 -12.09 22.55 16.61
N ALA A 409 -11.22 22.13 15.68
CA ALA A 409 -11.55 22.02 14.25
C ALA A 409 -12.65 20.98 13.93
N THR A 410 -12.97 20.08 14.86
CA THR A 410 -13.99 19.03 14.69
C THR A 410 -15.34 19.36 15.35
N GLY A 411 -15.47 20.51 16.02
CA GLY A 411 -16.70 20.93 16.70
C GLY A 411 -17.06 20.06 17.92
N GLN A 412 -16.09 19.33 18.49
CA GLN A 412 -16.25 18.52 19.70
C GLN A 412 -15.41 19.10 20.86
N GLY A 413 -15.60 20.37 21.18
CA GLY A 413 -15.00 20.99 22.36
C GLY A 413 -15.65 20.47 23.65
N LYS A 414 -14.90 19.70 24.45
CA LYS A 414 -15.07 19.73 25.90
C LYS A 414 -14.18 20.86 26.42
N GLU A 415 -14.76 21.75 27.22
CA GLU A 415 -14.03 22.78 27.95
C GLU A 415 -13.01 22.11 28.89
N GLU A 416 -11.74 22.08 28.48
CA GLU A 416 -10.63 21.94 29.42
C GLU A 416 -9.90 23.28 29.47
N GLU A 417 -10.00 23.94 30.63
CA GLU A 417 -9.25 25.14 30.98
C GLU A 417 -7.75 24.83 30.97
N ASN A 418 -7.07 25.15 29.88
CA ASN A 418 -5.68 25.65 29.82
C ASN A 418 -5.37 26.05 28.37
N THR A 419 -5.61 27.32 28.05
CA THR A 419 -5.10 28.01 26.85
C THR A 419 -3.59 28.19 26.96
N ASP A 420 -2.84 27.12 26.75
CA ASP A 420 -1.43 27.18 26.38
C ASP A 420 -1.37 26.55 24.98
N HIS A 421 -1.51 27.40 23.95
CA HIS A 421 -1.54 26.99 22.55
C HIS A 421 -0.37 26.04 22.26
N SER A 422 -0.62 24.92 21.57
CA SER A 422 0.27 23.78 21.40
C SER A 422 1.55 24.09 20.61
N VAL A 423 2.44 24.89 21.21
CA VAL A 423 3.74 25.29 20.67
C VAL A 423 4.83 24.58 21.46
N LEU A 424 5.62 23.74 20.79
CA LEU A 424 6.76 23.06 21.39
C LEU A 424 8.05 23.80 21.02
N THR A 425 8.68 24.43 22.01
CA THR A 425 9.95 25.15 21.84
C THR A 425 11.13 24.34 22.37
N LEU A 426 12.16 24.19 21.54
CA LEU A 426 13.39 23.46 21.86
C LEU A 426 14.61 24.36 21.59
N LYS A 427 15.61 24.29 22.47
CA LYS A 427 16.85 25.06 22.36
C LYS A 427 18.05 24.12 22.30
N GLY A 428 18.97 24.36 21.37
CA GLY A 428 20.18 23.56 21.23
C GLY A 428 21.26 24.24 20.37
N ASN A 429 22.50 23.82 20.56
CA ASN A 429 23.67 24.34 19.86
C ASN A 429 23.71 23.96 18.38
N ASP A 430 23.17 22.79 18.03
CA ASP A 430 23.03 22.30 16.66
C ASP A 430 21.70 21.56 16.46
N PHE A 431 21.32 21.33 15.19
CA PHE A 431 20.06 20.67 14.84
C PHE A 431 20.01 19.20 15.28
N GLU A 432 21.16 18.52 15.43
CA GLU A 432 21.22 17.13 15.90
C GLU A 432 20.92 17.03 17.41
N ALA A 433 21.39 18.00 18.20
CA ALA A 433 21.10 18.15 19.62
C ALA A 433 19.62 18.46 19.84
N ILE A 434 19.04 19.33 19.01
CA ILE A 434 17.60 19.64 19.04
C ILE A 434 16.77 18.38 18.74
N GLN A 435 17.15 17.59 17.72
CA GLN A 435 16.47 16.35 17.39
C GLN A 435 16.57 15.31 18.53
N LYS A 436 17.74 15.17 19.17
CA LYS A 436 17.90 14.29 20.35
C LYS A 436 17.07 14.75 21.55
N LEU A 437 16.89 16.07 21.74
CA LEU A 437 16.03 16.61 22.80
C LEU A 437 14.55 16.36 22.50
N TYR A 438 14.14 16.49 21.24
CA TYR A 438 12.81 16.13 20.78
C TYR A 438 12.53 14.64 21.02
N ASP A 439 13.40 13.74 20.56
CA ASP A 439 13.23 12.29 20.68
C ASP A 439 13.17 11.79 22.14
N ARG A 440 13.78 12.54 23.08
CA ARG A 440 13.70 12.25 24.52
C ARG A 440 12.43 12.75 25.17
N SER A 441 11.86 13.84 24.67
CA SER A 441 10.69 14.51 25.24
C SER A 441 9.38 13.98 24.65
N GLN A 442 9.39 13.48 23.42
CA GLN A 442 8.21 13.05 22.69
C GLN A 442 8.29 11.57 22.25
N ASN A 443 7.19 10.84 22.40
CA ASN A 443 7.07 9.45 21.94
C ASN A 443 6.61 9.34 20.47
N ARG A 444 6.54 10.46 19.74
CA ARG A 444 6.07 10.55 18.36
C ARG A 444 7.16 11.12 17.46
N TYR A 445 7.36 10.51 16.30
CA TYR A 445 8.29 11.01 15.29
C TYR A 445 7.79 12.32 14.68
N LEU A 446 8.66 13.33 14.60
CA LEU A 446 8.35 14.59 13.92
C LEU A 446 8.34 14.37 12.40
N ASP A 447 7.27 14.74 11.73
CA ASP A 447 7.15 14.67 10.27
C ASP A 447 6.91 16.08 9.71
N ILE A 448 7.99 16.74 9.28
CA ILE A 448 7.94 18.12 8.79
C ILE A 448 7.41 18.26 7.35
N GLY A 449 6.92 17.17 6.74
CA GLY A 449 6.44 17.19 5.36
C GLY A 449 5.08 17.83 5.14
N HIS A 450 4.40 18.25 6.22
CA HIS A 450 3.16 19.00 6.18
C HIS A 450 3.34 20.45 6.65
N LEU A 451 4.59 20.92 6.79
CA LEU A 451 4.85 22.32 7.06
C LEU A 451 4.28 23.17 5.92
N GLU A 452 3.52 24.19 6.27
CA GLU A 452 2.98 25.16 5.32
C GLU A 452 3.76 26.47 5.39
N VAL A 453 4.22 26.83 6.59
CA VAL A 453 4.87 28.11 6.87
C VAL A 453 6.13 27.94 7.73
N ILE A 454 7.19 28.65 7.36
CA ILE A 454 8.40 28.85 8.16
C ILE A 454 8.51 30.33 8.53
N ILE A 455 8.69 30.61 9.81
CA ILE A 455 8.85 31.94 10.38
C ILE A 455 10.29 32.07 10.90
N MET A 456 11.07 32.97 10.31
CA MET A 456 12.47 33.21 10.68
C MET A 456 12.58 34.46 11.55
N GLY A 457 13.31 34.37 12.65
CA GLY A 457 13.59 35.52 13.50
C GLY A 457 14.58 36.49 12.86
N ASN A 458 14.45 37.77 13.19
CA ASN A 458 15.36 38.80 12.70
C ASN A 458 16.81 38.55 13.17
N GLU A 459 17.02 38.01 14.37
CA GLU A 459 18.37 37.70 14.88
C GLU A 459 19.05 36.57 14.07
N LEU A 460 18.30 35.56 13.61
CA LEU A 460 18.81 34.53 12.69
C LEU A 460 19.28 35.11 11.35
N MET A 461 18.59 36.14 10.85
CA MET A 461 18.90 36.81 9.59
C MET A 461 20.15 37.68 9.73
N GLU A 462 20.22 38.48 10.79
CA GLU A 462 21.34 39.38 11.09
C GLU A 462 22.64 38.63 11.42
N SER A 463 22.53 37.49 12.10
CA SER A 463 23.70 36.65 12.46
C SER A 463 24.27 35.86 11.28
N GLY A 464 23.59 35.82 10.12
CA GLY A 464 24.02 35.05 8.96
C GLY A 464 23.85 33.52 9.09
N ARG A 465 23.34 33.04 10.23
CA ARG A 465 23.15 31.60 10.52
C ARG A 465 21.95 30.98 9.78
N TRP A 466 21.21 31.78 9.02
CA TRP A 466 20.18 31.30 8.10
C TRP A 466 20.73 30.30 7.07
N GLU A 467 22.01 30.38 6.69
CA GLU A 467 22.64 29.41 5.78
C GLU A 467 22.69 28.00 6.39
N ASP A 468 23.01 27.89 7.68
CA ASP A 468 23.05 26.62 8.41
C ASP A 468 21.65 26.00 8.48
N PHE A 469 20.63 26.83 8.70
CA PHE A 469 19.24 26.40 8.70
C PHE A 469 18.74 25.95 7.32
N LEU A 470 19.07 26.69 6.25
CA LEU A 470 18.74 26.27 4.88
C LEU A 470 19.45 24.98 4.48
N ASN A 471 20.69 24.76 4.93
CA ASN A 471 21.41 23.51 4.77
C ASN A 471 20.74 22.36 5.53
N TYR A 472 20.27 22.61 6.76
CA TYR A 472 19.51 21.63 7.54
C TYR A 472 18.22 21.22 6.81
N LEU A 473 17.40 22.18 6.37
CA LEU A 473 16.17 21.90 5.61
C LEU A 473 16.44 21.13 4.31
N LYS A 474 17.58 21.37 3.67
CA LYS A 474 17.99 20.65 2.46
C LYS A 474 18.37 19.20 2.73
N MET A 475 18.93 18.90 3.91
CA MET A 475 19.28 17.54 4.30
C MET A 475 18.06 16.73 4.76
N GLU A 476 16.95 17.40 5.08
CA GLU A 476 15.74 16.76 5.58
C GLU A 476 14.82 16.34 4.41
N PRO A 477 14.69 15.03 4.12
CA PRO A 477 13.98 14.54 2.93
C PRO A 477 12.46 14.76 2.97
N LEU A 478 11.93 15.20 4.12
CA LEU A 478 10.51 15.44 4.33
C LEU A 478 10.09 16.89 4.03
N ALA A 479 10.99 17.88 4.04
CA ALA A 479 10.63 19.28 3.82
C ALA A 479 10.18 19.53 2.36
N GLY A 480 8.96 20.05 2.16
CA GLY A 480 8.49 20.49 0.86
C GLY A 480 9.13 21.83 0.42
N GLU A 481 9.29 22.06 -0.87
CA GLU A 481 9.84 23.34 -1.37
C GLU A 481 8.77 24.45 -1.55
N ASN A 482 7.48 24.11 -1.45
CA ASN A 482 6.36 25.05 -1.59
C ASN A 482 5.96 25.72 -0.26
N ILE A 483 6.83 25.67 0.75
CA ILE A 483 6.59 26.26 2.07
C ILE A 483 6.79 27.78 1.98
N TYR A 484 5.87 28.57 2.56
CA TYR A 484 6.02 30.02 2.61
C TYR A 484 6.97 30.45 3.72
N LEU A 485 7.82 31.43 3.45
CA LEU A 485 8.74 32.00 4.43
C LEU A 485 8.33 33.41 4.82
N PHE A 486 8.42 33.70 6.12
CA PHE A 486 8.22 35.02 6.69
C PHE A 486 9.36 35.36 7.64
N ARG A 487 9.58 36.66 7.89
CA ARG A 487 10.46 37.16 8.94
C ARG A 487 9.68 37.86 10.05
N THR A 488 10.14 37.78 11.29
CA THR A 488 9.52 38.50 12.43
C THR A 488 10.54 38.78 13.54
N GLU A 489 10.18 39.65 14.48
CA GLU A 489 11.00 39.91 15.67
C GLU A 489 10.93 38.77 16.70
N ASP A 490 9.76 38.12 16.84
CA ASP A 490 9.57 37.02 17.78
C ASP A 490 8.74 35.89 17.14
N PRO A 491 9.39 34.84 16.59
CA PRO A 491 8.69 33.71 15.98
C PRO A 491 7.81 32.92 16.95
N GLU A 492 8.16 32.87 18.23
CA GLU A 492 7.40 32.13 19.23
C GLU A 492 6.07 32.85 19.53
N ALA A 493 6.10 34.18 19.66
CA ALA A 493 4.90 34.99 19.85
C ALA A 493 3.93 34.87 18.66
N VAL A 494 4.43 34.85 17.42
CA VAL A 494 3.58 34.68 16.23
C VAL A 494 2.93 33.29 16.19
N LEU A 495 3.66 32.24 16.57
CA LEU A 495 3.11 30.88 16.63
C LEU A 495 2.06 30.71 17.74
N LYS A 496 2.17 31.49 18.82
CA LYS A 496 1.21 31.50 19.95
C LYS A 496 -0.01 32.39 19.72
N TRP A 497 -0.06 33.13 18.61
CA TRP A 497 -1.17 34.05 18.32
C TRP A 497 -2.44 33.26 17.96
N ASP A 498 -3.55 33.63 18.60
CA ASP A 498 -4.86 33.02 18.38
C ASP A 498 -5.44 33.48 17.03
N SER A 499 -5.53 32.55 16.08
CA SER A 499 -6.06 32.82 14.74
C SER A 499 -7.58 32.61 14.62
N GLY A 500 -8.29 32.41 15.75
CA GLY A 500 -9.74 32.26 15.77
C GLY A 500 -10.20 30.85 15.37
N GLY A 501 -9.46 29.82 15.78
CA GLY A 501 -9.80 28.41 15.57
C GLY A 501 -9.16 27.73 14.34
N ALA A 502 -8.31 28.43 13.59
CA ALA A 502 -7.44 27.84 12.55
C ALA A 502 -5.99 27.66 13.08
N SER A 503 -5.16 26.90 12.38
CA SER A 503 -3.72 26.94 12.66
C SER A 503 -3.12 28.22 12.07
N ILE A 504 -2.04 28.74 12.69
CA ILE A 504 -1.33 29.92 12.15
C ILE A 504 -0.81 29.69 10.73
N GLY A 505 -0.47 28.44 10.38
CA GLY A 505 -0.11 28.02 9.04
C GLY A 505 -1.26 28.28 8.05
N ASP A 506 -2.44 27.73 8.35
CA ASP A 506 -3.67 27.89 7.54
C ASP A 506 -4.09 29.36 7.42
N TYR A 507 -3.94 30.14 8.48
CA TYR A 507 -4.30 31.56 8.49
C TYR A 507 -3.39 32.37 7.54
N LEU A 508 -2.08 32.17 7.62
CA LEU A 508 -1.11 32.89 6.80
C LEU A 508 -1.17 32.45 5.32
N THR A 509 -1.36 31.16 5.05
CA THR A 509 -1.59 30.67 3.67
C THR A 509 -2.90 31.22 3.11
N GLY A 510 -3.98 31.18 3.90
CA GLY A 510 -5.28 31.75 3.53
C GLY A 510 -5.23 33.25 3.21
N LEU A 511 -4.40 34.03 3.91
CA LEU A 511 -4.20 35.46 3.63
C LEU A 511 -3.51 35.73 2.28
N LEU A 512 -2.64 34.82 1.83
CA LEU A 512 -1.93 34.92 0.55
C LEU A 512 -2.80 34.41 -0.61
N GLU A 513 -3.57 33.35 -0.40
CA GLU A 513 -4.33 32.67 -1.45
C GLU A 513 -5.72 33.27 -1.72
N ASN A 514 -6.39 33.88 -0.73
CA ASN A 514 -7.78 34.36 -0.87
C ASN A 514 -7.93 35.81 -1.37
N ARG A 515 -6.88 36.46 -1.88
CA ARG A 515 -6.97 37.82 -2.41
C ARG A 515 -7.38 37.84 -3.90
N VAL A 516 -8.14 38.88 -4.29
CA VAL A 516 -8.58 39.11 -5.68
C VAL A 516 -7.34 39.10 -6.60
N PRO A 517 -7.35 38.46 -7.79
CA PRO A 517 -6.15 38.27 -8.63
C PRO A 517 -5.33 39.52 -8.94
N ALA A 518 -5.92 40.71 -8.88
CA ALA A 518 -5.25 41.99 -9.08
C ALA A 518 -4.47 42.50 -7.83
N GLN A 519 -4.65 41.88 -6.67
CA GLN A 519 -4.03 42.20 -5.37
C GLN A 519 -3.31 40.98 -4.76
N GLN A 520 -3.21 39.88 -5.50
CA GLN A 520 -2.47 38.69 -5.09
C GLN A 520 -0.99 39.02 -5.16
N LYS A 521 -0.42 39.41 -4.01
CA LYS A 521 1.03 39.59 -3.86
C LYS A 521 1.67 38.22 -3.71
N GLU A 522 2.72 37.94 -4.48
CA GLU A 522 3.44 36.67 -4.46
C GLU A 522 4.14 36.50 -3.10
N GLY A 523 3.64 35.59 -2.25
CA GLY A 523 4.38 35.16 -1.07
C GLY A 523 5.70 34.48 -1.47
N VAL A 524 6.73 34.60 -0.63
CA VAL A 524 8.04 33.99 -0.90
C VAL A 524 8.04 32.53 -0.45
N THR A 525 8.40 31.63 -1.36
CA THR A 525 8.49 30.19 -1.10
C THR A 525 9.93 29.73 -0.89
N LEU A 526 10.11 28.61 -0.20
CA LEU A 526 11.42 27.99 0.03
C LEU A 526 12.16 27.70 -1.29
N ARG A 527 11.41 27.30 -2.33
CA ARG A 527 11.93 27.11 -3.69
C ARG A 527 12.57 28.37 -4.26
N GLN A 528 11.93 29.53 -4.11
CA GLN A 528 12.45 30.81 -4.61
C GLN A 528 13.70 31.23 -3.84
N VAL A 529 13.70 31.04 -2.51
CA VAL A 529 14.86 31.29 -1.65
C VAL A 529 16.05 30.42 -2.05
N TYR A 530 15.84 29.11 -2.25
CA TYR A 530 16.90 28.22 -2.72
C TYR A 530 17.43 28.61 -4.10
N HIS A 531 16.56 28.97 -5.03
CA HIS A 531 16.97 29.41 -6.36
C HIS A 531 17.89 30.64 -6.30
N GLN A 532 17.53 31.66 -5.51
CA GLN A 532 18.32 32.86 -5.32
C GLN A 532 19.66 32.57 -4.62
N TRP A 533 19.64 31.71 -3.59
CA TRP A 533 20.85 31.32 -2.87
C TRP A 533 21.83 30.54 -3.76
N TYR A 534 21.36 29.69 -4.67
CA TYR A 534 22.22 29.00 -5.62
C TYR A 534 22.82 29.91 -6.69
N GLN A 535 22.10 30.96 -7.10
CA GLN A 535 22.58 31.91 -8.11
C GLN A 535 23.61 32.88 -7.54
N ASP A 536 23.26 33.55 -6.44
CA ASP A 536 24.00 34.72 -5.97
C ASP A 536 24.52 34.58 -4.52
N ARG A 537 24.25 33.45 -3.85
CA ARG A 537 24.49 33.25 -2.40
C ARG A 537 23.86 34.34 -1.53
N THR A 538 22.75 34.91 -1.98
CA THR A 538 21.99 35.92 -1.24
C THR A 538 20.63 35.36 -0.84
N LEU A 539 20.10 35.89 0.26
CA LEU A 539 18.77 35.56 0.74
C LEU A 539 17.75 36.52 0.11
N LEU A 540 16.66 35.97 -0.44
CA LEU A 540 15.56 36.78 -0.96
C LEU A 540 14.88 37.55 0.18
N ALA A 541 14.45 38.79 -0.06
CA ALA A 541 13.72 39.58 0.92
C ALA A 541 12.44 38.85 1.35
N LEU A 542 12.31 38.54 2.64
CA LEU A 542 11.18 37.81 3.19
C LEU A 542 10.08 38.78 3.65
N PRO A 543 8.79 38.46 3.39
CA PRO A 543 7.66 39.18 3.98
C PRO A 543 7.79 39.30 5.49
N GLN A 544 7.51 40.49 6.03
CA GLN A 544 7.62 40.76 7.47
C GLN A 544 6.28 40.59 8.18
N ILE A 545 6.28 39.90 9.30
CA ILE A 545 5.15 39.80 10.23
C ILE A 545 5.46 40.64 11.46
N THR A 546 4.55 41.54 11.81
CA THR A 546 4.61 42.32 13.05
C THR A 546 3.32 42.16 13.85
N LEU A 547 3.47 42.01 15.16
CA LEU A 547 2.38 42.03 16.13
C LEU A 547 2.25 43.47 16.66
N VAL A 548 1.18 44.18 16.27
CA VAL A 548 0.88 45.54 16.76
C VAL A 548 -0.45 45.49 17.49
N ASP A 549 -0.47 45.87 18.76
CA ASP A 549 -1.68 45.91 19.62
C ASP A 549 -2.52 44.61 19.64
N GLY A 550 -1.89 43.45 19.40
CA GLY A 550 -2.55 42.14 19.37
C GLY A 550 -3.10 41.71 18.01
N GLU A 551 -2.97 42.54 16.97
CA GLU A 551 -3.30 42.19 15.59
C GLU A 551 -2.05 41.81 14.78
N LEU A 552 -2.18 40.77 13.95
CA LEU A 552 -1.09 40.27 13.10
C LEU A 552 -1.12 41.00 11.75
N GLU A 553 -0.13 41.87 11.52
CA GLU A 553 0.05 42.58 10.25
C GLU A 553 1.16 41.92 9.40
N VAL A 554 0.83 41.63 8.13
CA VAL A 554 1.79 41.05 7.17
C VAL A 554 2.19 42.11 6.14
N PHE A 555 3.43 42.56 6.23
CA PHE A 555 4.06 43.49 5.29
C PHE A 555 4.75 42.70 4.17
N LEU A 556 4.11 42.73 3.00
CA LEU A 556 4.64 42.19 1.75
C LEU A 556 5.34 43.35 1.02
N GLU A 557 6.68 43.33 0.96
CA GLU A 557 7.49 44.32 0.22
C GLU A 557 7.09 44.41 -1.27
#